data_AF-A0A554FUC3-F1
#
_entry.id   AF-A0A554FUC3-F1
#
_cell.length_a   1.000
_cell.length_b   1.000
_cell.length_c   1.000
_cell.angle_alpha   90.00
_cell.angle_beta   90.00
_cell.angle_gamma   90.00
#
_symmetry.space_group_name_H-M   'P 1'
#
loop_
_entity.id
_entity.type
_entity.pdbx_description
1 polymer ?
#
loop_
_entity_poly.entity_id
_entity_poly.type
_entity_poly.pdbx_seq_one_letter_code
_entity_poly.pdbx_strand_id
1 'polypeptide(L)' 'MTWSDGSTSTVDQATVITARAGASVSSVSGTVTSGTRFVGAFIEHTVALAQLDLTKCLSPLGFTAAAGPGTLTVLGL' A
#
# COMPACT_ATOMS: atom_id res chain seq x y z
N MET A 1 -0.27 4.70 -7.90
CA MET A 1 -1.67 4.74 -7.42
C MET A 1 -2.57 5.12 -8.58
N THR A 2 -3.72 4.47 -8.70
CA THR A 2 -4.72 4.75 -9.75
C THR A 2 -6.03 5.12 -9.08
N TRP A 3 -6.64 6.20 -9.53
CA TRP A 3 -7.87 6.75 -8.97
C TRP A 3 -9.10 6.27 -9.73
N SER A 4 -10.29 6.43 -9.15
CA SER A 4 -11.55 6.00 -9.77
C SER A 4 -11.88 6.73 -11.08
N ASP A 5 -11.31 7.91 -11.29
CA ASP A 5 -11.42 8.66 -12.55
C ASP A 5 -10.39 8.22 -13.61
N GLY A 6 -9.60 7.18 -13.32
CA GLY A 6 -8.58 6.64 -14.20
C GLY A 6 -7.24 7.39 -14.19
N SER A 7 -7.16 8.54 -13.50
CA SER A 7 -5.90 9.25 -13.35
C SER A 7 -4.92 8.48 -12.46
N THR A 8 -3.63 8.76 -12.60
CA THR A 8 -2.57 8.11 -11.83
C THR A 8 -1.72 9.11 -11.06
N SER A 9 -1.22 8.66 -9.92
CA SER A 9 -0.23 9.37 -9.10
C SER A 9 0.88 8.43 -8.66
N THR A 10 2.10 8.94 -8.56
CA THR A 10 3.27 8.23 -8.04
C THR A 10 3.53 8.67 -6.61
N VAL A 11 3.81 7.72 -5.73
CA VAL A 11 4.13 7.98 -4.32
C VAL A 11 5.56 7.51 -4.08
N ASP A 12 6.40 8.36 -3.51
CA ASP A 12 7.65 7.91 -2.90
C ASP A 12 7.31 7.27 -1.55
N GLN A 13 7.27 5.94 -1.53
CA GLN A 13 6.62 5.18 -0.48
C GLN A 13 7.60 4.38 0.38
N ALA A 14 7.38 4.45 1.70
CA ALA A 14 7.88 3.49 2.66
C ALA A 14 6.78 2.47 2.98
N THR A 15 7.14 1.19 3.06
CA THR A 15 6.20 0.11 3.39
C THR A 15 6.65 -0.63 4.65
N VAL A 16 5.76 -0.78 5.61
CA VAL A 16 5.96 -1.54 6.85
C VAL A 16 4.92 -2.64 6.93
N ILE A 17 5.36 -3.88 7.11
CA ILE A 17 4.47 -5.02 7.36
C ILE A 17 4.55 -5.36 8.85
N THR A 18 3.42 -5.25 9.54
CA THR A 18 3.28 -5.63 10.95
C THR A 18 2.50 -6.94 11.04
N ALA A 19 3.17 -8.01 11.46
CA ALA A 19 2.53 -9.28 11.78
C ALA A 19 1.93 -9.23 13.19
N ARG A 20 0.70 -9.73 13.33
CA ARG A 20 -0.02 -9.95 14.59
C ARG A 20 -0.53 -11.40 14.60
N ALA A 21 -0.89 -11.91 15.77
CA ALA A 21 -1.49 -13.25 15.86
C ALA A 21 -2.76 -13.31 14.99
N GLY A 22 -2.73 -14.12 13.93
CA GLY A 22 -3.86 -14.32 13.01
C GLY A 22 -4.06 -13.23 11.95
N ALA A 23 -3.21 -12.21 11.86
CA ALA A 23 -3.35 -11.14 10.87
C ALA A 23 -2.01 -10.47 10.54
N SER A 24 -1.86 -9.99 9.32
CA SER A 24 -0.73 -9.14 8.92
C SER A 24 -1.28 -7.86 8.31
N VAL A 25 -0.76 -6.71 8.73
CA VAL A 25 -1.17 -5.40 8.22
C VAL A 25 0.00 -4.77 7.48
N SER A 26 -0.22 -4.35 6.24
CA SER A 26 0.73 -3.52 5.49
C SER A 26 0.33 -2.07 5.62
N SER A 27 1.28 -1.24 6.03
CA SER A 27 1.14 0.22 6.11
C SER A 27 2.10 0.84 5.11
N VAL A 28 1.56 1.59 4.17
CA VAL A 28 2.30 2.37 3.17
C VAL A 28 2.14 3.83 3.51
N SER A 29 3.24 4.56 3.59
CA SER A 29 3.22 6.01 3.81
C SER A 29 4.22 6.70 2.91
N GLY A 30 3.95 7.94 2.52
CA GLY A 30 4.82 8.64 1.60
C GLY A 30 4.23 9.89 0.99
N THR A 31 5.04 10.60 0.22
CA THR A 31 4.61 11.82 -0.48
C THR A 31 4.29 11.52 -1.93
N VAL A 32 3.21 12.10 -2.45
CA VAL A 32 2.89 12.03 -3.87
C VAL A 32 3.86 12.91 -4.66
N THR A 33 4.69 12.30 -5.50
CA THR A 33 5.78 12.97 -6.23
C THR A 33 5.41 13.37 -7.65
N SER A 34 4.44 12.70 -8.27
CA SER A 34 3.98 13.03 -9.62
C SER A 34 2.54 12.55 -9.86
N GLY A 35 1.91 13.06 -10.93
CA GLY A 35 0.57 12.67 -11.35
C GLY A 35 -0.42 13.83 -11.40
N THR A 36 -1.69 13.50 -11.64
CA THR A 36 -2.76 14.50 -11.82
C THR A 36 -3.40 14.92 -10.51
N ARG A 37 -3.31 14.09 -9.47
CA ARG A 37 -4.00 14.28 -8.19
C ARG A 37 -3.02 14.30 -7.03
N PHE A 38 -3.25 15.23 -6.10
CA PHE A 38 -2.65 15.28 -4.76
C PHE A 38 -1.11 15.36 -4.74
N VAL A 39 -0.47 15.88 -5.80
CA VAL A 39 0.99 16.10 -5.79
C VAL A 39 1.39 16.99 -4.61
N GLY A 40 2.40 16.55 -3.85
CA GLY A 40 2.86 17.20 -2.62
C GLY A 40 2.12 16.76 -1.35
N ALA A 41 0.98 16.07 -1.46
CA ALA A 41 0.28 15.54 -0.29
C ALA A 41 1.00 14.32 0.29
N PHE A 42 0.85 14.12 1.60
CA PHE A 42 1.29 12.92 2.28
C PHE A 42 0.14 11.91 2.34
N ILE A 43 0.43 10.64 2.10
CA ILE A 43 -0.57 9.57 2.17
C ILE A 43 -0.23 8.57 3.27
N GLU A 44 -1.27 8.03 3.89
CA GLU A 44 -1.20 6.85 4.75
C GLU A 44 -2.19 5.82 4.23
N HIS A 45 -1.71 4.63 3.93
CA HIS A 45 -2.52 3.54 3.40
C HIS A 45 -2.29 2.27 4.21
N THR A 46 -3.33 1.78 4.87
CA THR A 46 -3.27 0.56 5.69
C THR A 46 -4.17 -0.50 5.09
N VAL A 47 -3.63 -1.69 4.85
CA VAL A 47 -4.39 -2.85 4.32
C VAL A 47 -4.14 -4.07 5.19
N ALA A 48 -5.21 -4.82 5.48
CA ALA A 48 -5.05 -6.18 6.01
C ALA A 48 -4.62 -7.11 4.86
N LEU A 49 -3.59 -7.91 5.06
CA LEU A 49 -3.14 -8.87 4.07
C LEU A 49 -4.08 -10.09 4.05
N ALA A 50 -4.50 -10.51 2.86
CA ALA A 50 -5.29 -11.72 2.69
C ALA A 50 -4.40 -12.98 2.69
N GLN A 51 -3.13 -12.84 2.31
CA GLN A 51 -2.09 -13.86 2.50
C GLN A 51 -1.27 -13.55 3.75
N LEU A 52 -1.19 -14.51 4.67
CA LEU A 52 -0.43 -14.38 5.91
C LEU A 52 0.92 -15.10 5.87
N ASP A 53 1.10 -16.04 4.94
CA ASP A 53 2.38 -16.73 4.74
C ASP A 53 3.35 -15.87 3.91
N LEU A 54 4.10 -15.02 4.61
CA LEU A 54 5.11 -14.14 4.01
C LEU A 54 6.35 -14.90 3.51
N THR A 55 6.54 -16.16 3.92
CA THR A 55 7.70 -16.96 3.47
C THR A 55 7.62 -17.32 2.00
N LYS A 56 6.43 -17.25 1.40
CA LYS A 56 6.21 -17.43 -0.04
C LYS A 56 6.95 -16.39 -0.89
N CYS A 57 7.29 -15.23 -0.33
CA CYS A 57 8.13 -14.24 -1.01
C CYS A 57 9.56 -14.76 -1.27
N LEU A 58 10.00 -15.81 -0.57
CA LEU A 58 11.32 -16.43 -0.75
C LEU A 58 11.31 -17.53 -1.83
N SER A 59 10.14 -17.89 -2.36
CA SER A 59 10.06 -18.92 -3.40
C SER A 59 10.64 -18.41 -4.73
N PRO A 60 11.35 -19.24 -5.51
CA PRO A 60 11.87 -18.84 -6.82
C PRO A 60 10.79 -18.42 -7.83
N LEU A 61 9.56 -18.94 -7.67
CA LEU A 61 8.43 -18.61 -8.52
C LEU A 61 7.73 -17.31 -8.07
N GLY A 62 8.17 -16.72 -6.96
CA GLY A 62 7.49 -15.62 -6.32
C GLY A 62 6.13 -16.02 -5.78
N PHE A 63 5.33 -15.02 -5.44
CA PHE A 63 3.95 -15.19 -4.99
C PHE A 63 3.12 -13.97 -5.38
N THR A 64 1.88 -14.19 -5.79
CA THR A 64 0.94 -13.10 -6.11
C THR A 64 0.45 -12.45 -4.82
N ALA A 65 0.88 -11.21 -4.56
CA ALA A 65 0.41 -10.45 -3.41
C ALA A 65 -1.12 -10.31 -3.41
N ALA A 66 -1.73 -10.49 -2.24
CA ALA A 66 -3.16 -10.35 -2.04
C ALA A 66 -3.42 -9.47 -0.81
N ALA A 67 -4.06 -8.33 -1.04
CA ALA A 67 -4.54 -7.43 0.01
C ALA A 67 -6.06 -7.60 0.16
N GLY A 68 -6.52 -7.57 1.40
CA GLY A 68 -7.92 -7.43 1.75
C GLY A 68 -8.35 -5.96 1.80
N PRO A 69 -9.45 -5.66 2.50
CA PRO A 69 -9.89 -4.28 2.71
C PRO A 69 -8.81 -3.41 3.36
N GLY A 70 -8.80 -2.13 2.99
CA GLY A 70 -7.89 -1.15 3.55
C GLY A 70 -8.47 0.25 3.56
N THR A 71 -7.73 1.17 4.16
CA THR A 71 -8.07 2.59 4.27
C THR A 71 -6.91 3.39 3.70
N LEU A 72 -7.22 4.32 2.80
CA LEU A 72 -6.31 5.32 2.28
C LEU A 72 -6.72 6.69 2.82
N THR A 73 -5.79 7.35 3.51
CA THR A 73 -5.92 8.72 3.99
C THR A 73 -4.96 9.61 3.21
N VAL A 74 -5.45 10.75 2.74
CA VAL A 74 -4.63 11.81 2.11
C VAL A 74 -4.61 12.99 3.07
N LEU A 75 -3.40 13.39 3.47
CA LEU A 75 -3.15 14.44 4.45
C LEU A 75 -2.58 15.69 3.78
N GLY A 76 -2.84 16.86 4.37
CA GLY A 76 -2.30 18.14 3.89
C GLY A 76 -2.99 18.69 2.65
N LEU A 77 -4.30 18.43 2.52
CA LEU A 77 -5.18 19.06 1.52
C LEU A 77 -5.53 20.50 1.90
#